data_AF-A0A4S2RFQ7-F1
#
_entry.id   AF-A0A4S2RFQ7-F1
#
_cell.length_a   1.000
_cell.length_b   1.000
_cell.length_c   1.000
_cell.angle_alpha   90.00
_cell.angle_beta   90.00
_cell.angle_gamma   90.00
#
_symmetry.space_group_name_H-M   'P 1'
#
loop_
_entity.id
_entity.type
_entity.pdbx_description
1 polymer ?
#
loop_
_entity_poly.entity_id
_entity_poly.type
_entity_poly.pdbx_seq_one_letter_code
_entity_poly.pdbx_strand_id
1 'polypeptide(L)' 'MDRATANRSTPEPGAAATDAQWTAFYEHLAALGVLRQAALAAGIRPEMVYDRRRSDTDFAKQTDHLRLRDKLAP' A
#
# COMPACT_ATOMS: atom_id res chain seq x y z
N MET A 1 6.84 -37.31 -19.56
CA MET A 1 7.58 -36.27 -18.79
C MET A 1 6.90 -34.97 -19.14
N ASP A 2 5.72 -34.69 -18.59
CA ASP A 2 4.89 -33.61 -19.14
C ASP A 2 3.94 -33.06 -18.07
N ARG A 3 4.25 -31.85 -17.57
CA ARG A 3 3.25 -30.82 -17.26
C ARG A 3 3.94 -29.50 -16.95
N ALA A 4 4.34 -28.83 -18.03
CA ALA A 4 4.40 -27.39 -18.06
C ALA A 4 2.96 -26.86 -17.90
N THR A 5 2.59 -26.48 -16.67
CA THR A 5 1.43 -25.63 -16.45
C THR A 5 1.97 -24.31 -15.93
N ALA A 6 2.22 -23.41 -16.88
CA ALA A 6 2.38 -22.00 -16.61
C ALA A 6 1.13 -21.53 -15.87
N ASN A 7 1.25 -21.43 -14.54
CA ASN A 7 0.23 -20.84 -13.70
C ASN A 7 0.27 -19.34 -13.96
N ARG A 8 -0.38 -18.90 -15.06
CA ARG A 8 -0.75 -17.51 -15.26
C ARG A 8 -1.76 -17.20 -14.17
N SER A 9 -1.27 -16.88 -12.98
CA SER A 9 -2.06 -16.40 -11.86
C SER A 9 -2.65 -15.06 -12.28
N THR A 10 -3.84 -15.10 -12.86
CA THR A 10 -4.71 -13.93 -12.95
C THR A 10 -4.85 -13.42 -11.52
N PRO A 11 -4.42 -12.19 -11.19
CA PRO A 11 -4.56 -11.69 -9.83
C PRO A 11 -6.05 -11.67 -9.50
N GLU A 12 -6.45 -12.50 -8.55
CA GLU A 12 -7.83 -12.57 -8.09
C GLU A 12 -8.27 -11.19 -7.59
N PRO A 13 -9.53 -10.78 -7.81
CA PRO A 13 -10.03 -9.47 -7.39
C PRO A 13 -10.03 -9.26 -5.85
N GLY A 14 -9.47 -10.18 -5.06
CA GLY A 14 -9.25 -10.07 -3.62
C GLY A 14 -7.79 -10.25 -3.18
N ALA A 15 -6.81 -10.27 -4.09
CA ALA A 15 -5.41 -10.47 -3.70
C ALA A 15 -4.93 -9.36 -2.75
N ALA A 16 -4.43 -9.78 -1.58
CA ALA A 16 -3.81 -8.89 -0.60
C ALA A 16 -2.58 -8.20 -1.22
N ALA A 17 -2.34 -6.94 -0.83
CA ALA A 17 -1.15 -6.23 -1.27
C ALA A 17 0.12 -6.92 -0.75
N THR A 18 1.11 -7.05 -1.63
CA THR A 18 2.39 -7.68 -1.30
C THR A 18 3.24 -6.77 -0.41
N ASP A 19 4.23 -7.36 0.26
CA ASP A 19 5.17 -6.60 1.09
C ASP A 19 5.92 -5.50 0.32
N ALA A 20 6.31 -5.80 -0.93
CA ALA A 20 6.93 -4.82 -1.82
C ALA A 20 6.00 -3.63 -2.11
N GLN A 21 4.70 -3.88 -2.29
CA GLN A 21 3.73 -2.81 -2.48
C GLN A 21 3.56 -1.98 -1.21
N TRP A 22 3.53 -2.61 -0.03
CA TRP A 22 3.46 -1.87 1.24
C TRP A 22 4.70 -1.01 1.49
N THR A 23 5.88 -1.51 1.13
CA THR A 23 7.13 -0.74 1.21
C THR A 23 7.06 0.49 0.30
N ALA A 24 6.71 0.31 -0.98
CA ALA A 24 6.54 1.42 -1.93
C ALA A 24 5.46 2.42 -1.48
N PHE A 25 4.39 1.94 -0.84
CA PHE A 25 3.34 2.80 -0.27
C PHE A 25 3.90 3.74 0.79
N TYR A 26 4.74 3.25 1.71
CA TYR A 26 5.32 4.12 2.73
C TYR A 26 6.30 5.14 2.14
N GLU A 27 7.08 4.76 1.14
CA GLU A 27 7.97 5.68 0.41
C GLU A 27 7.19 6.80 -0.29
N HIS A 28 6.14 6.43 -1.04
CA HIS A 28 5.27 7.41 -1.69
C HIS A 28 4.47 8.23 -0.68
N LEU A 29 4.08 7.67 0.47
CA LEU A 29 3.37 8.41 1.50
C LEU A 29 4.27 9.46 2.16
N ALA A 30 5.54 9.14 2.39
CA ALA A 30 6.51 10.08 2.91
C ALA A 30 6.80 11.23 1.93
N ALA A 31 6.73 10.97 0.62
CA ALA A 31 7.00 11.98 -0.42
C ALA A 31 5.77 12.82 -0.82
N LEU A 32 4.56 12.24 -0.76
CA LEU A 32 3.33 12.88 -1.25
C LEU A 32 2.41 13.40 -0.14
N GLY A 33 2.53 12.87 1.09
CA GLY A 33 1.65 13.22 2.21
C GLY A 33 0.17 12.82 2.05
N VAL A 34 -0.21 12.17 0.94
CA VAL A 34 -1.60 11.83 0.61
C VAL A 34 -1.78 10.31 0.43
N LEU A 35 -2.52 9.68 1.36
CA LEU A 35 -2.79 8.23 1.39
C LEU A 35 -3.26 7.68 0.05
N ARG A 36 -4.24 8.34 -0.58
CA ARG A 36 -4.82 7.87 -1.84
C ARG A 36 -3.81 7.86 -2.97
N GLN A 37 -3.00 8.91 -3.08
CA GLN A 37 -1.98 9.02 -4.13
C GLN A 37 -0.85 8.01 -3.90
N ALA A 38 -0.40 7.86 -2.65
CA ALA A 38 0.60 6.87 -2.28
C ALA A 38 0.14 5.43 -2.55
N ALA A 39 -1.12 5.11 -2.25
CA ALA A 39 -1.71 3.80 -2.54
C ALA A 39 -1.71 3.51 -4.04
N LEU A 40 -2.19 4.46 -4.86
CA LEU A 40 -2.22 4.31 -6.32
C LEU A 40 -0.82 4.17 -6.91
N ALA A 41 0.15 4.96 -6.44
CA ALA A 41 1.54 4.89 -6.88
C ALA A 41 2.19 3.53 -6.55
N ALA A 42 1.85 2.95 -5.40
CA ALA A 42 2.30 1.62 -4.98
C ALA A 42 1.50 0.46 -5.60
N GLY A 43 0.50 0.75 -6.44
CA GLY A 43 -0.41 -0.26 -7.00
C GLY A 43 -1.32 -0.93 -5.95
N ILE A 44 -1.51 -0.30 -4.79
CA ILE A 44 -2.44 -0.75 -3.75
C ILE A 44 -3.80 -0.07 -3.97
N ARG A 45 -4.87 -0.84 -3.76
CA ARG A 45 -6.23 -0.29 -3.73
C ARG A 45 -6.40 0.61 -2.50
N PRO A 46 -6.82 1.88 -2.67
CA PRO A 46 -7.01 2.79 -1.54
C PRO A 46 -7.95 2.23 -0.46
N GLU A 47 -8.98 1.47 -0.86
CA GLU A 47 -9.91 0.79 0.05
C GLU A 47 -9.20 -0.13 1.05
N MET A 48 -8.18 -0.87 0.60
CA MET A 48 -7.39 -1.76 1.46
C MET A 48 -6.57 -0.98 2.48
N VAL A 49 -6.07 0.20 2.10
CA VAL A 49 -5.36 1.11 3.02
C VAL A 49 -6.32 1.64 4.08
N TYR A 50 -7.54 2.05 3.70
CA TYR A 50 -8.54 2.54 4.64
C TYR A 50 -9.07 1.43 5.57
N ASP A 51 -9.27 0.23 5.04
CA ASP A 51 -9.69 -0.94 5.82
C ASP A 51 -8.61 -1.33 6.85
N ARG A 52 -7.35 -1.47 6.39
CA ARG A 52 -6.22 -1.73 7.29
C ARG A 52 -6.08 -0.62 8.33
N ARG A 53 -6.23 0.65 7.94
CA ARG A 53 -6.18 1.79 8.87
C ARG A 53 -7.32 1.80 9.89
N ARG A 54 -8.46 1.19 9.58
CA ARG A 54 -9.57 1.03 10.53
C ARG A 54 -9.31 -0.12 11.50
N SER A 55 -8.71 -1.21 11.02
CA SER A 55 -8.48 -2.43 11.80
C SER A 55 -7.16 -2.42 12.60
N ASP A 56 -6.18 -1.63 12.18
CA ASP A 56 -4.83 -1.56 12.74
C ASP A 56 -4.51 -0.11 13.18
N THR A 57 -4.49 0.09 14.50
CA THR A 57 -4.26 1.41 15.10
C THR A 57 -2.80 1.88 14.96
N ASP A 58 -1.84 0.95 14.95
CA ASP A 58 -0.42 1.27 14.79
C ASP A 58 -0.13 1.72 13.37
N PHE A 59 -0.72 1.03 12.38
CA PHE A 59 -0.72 1.47 10.99
C PHE A 59 -1.33 2.87 10.83
N ALA A 60 -2.44 3.14 11.52
CA ALA A 60 -3.07 4.47 11.50
C ALA A 60 -2.14 5.57 12.03
N LYS A 61 -1.44 5.33 13.14
CA LYS A 61 -0.47 6.27 13.73
C LYS A 61 0.76 6.45 12.84
N GLN A 62 1.30 5.36 12.29
CA GLN A 62 2.47 5.41 11.42
C GLN A 62 2.18 6.22 10.15
N THR A 63 1.04 5.95 9.50
CA THR A 63 0.64 6.71 8.32
C THR A 63 0.33 8.18 8.63
N ASP A 64 -0.24 8.48 9.79
CA ASP A 64 -0.47 9.87 10.22
C ASP A 64 0.86 10.62 10.44
N HIS A 65 1.81 10.02 11.15
CA HIS A 65 3.14 10.58 11.37
C HIS A 65 3.88 10.89 10.06
N LEU A 66 3.83 9.97 9.08
CA LEU A 66 4.44 10.20 7.76
C LEU A 66 3.80 11.37 7.00
N ARG A 67 2.48 11.57 7.13
CA ARG A 67 1.77 12.68 6.49
C ARG A 67 2.04 14.02 7.14
N LEU A 68 2.32 14.03 8.45
CA LEU A 68 2.67 15.24 9.18
C LEU A 68 4.14 15.65 8.98
N ARG A 69 5.04 14.70 8.69
CA ARG A 69 6.45 14.99 8.39
C ARG A 69 6.63 15.86 7.15
N ASP A 70 5.83 15.66 6.10
CA ASP A 70 5.87 16.50 4.89
C ASP A 70 5.42 17.95 5.17
N LYS A 71 4.43 18.15 6.05
CA LYS A 71 3.98 19.50 6.44
C LYS A 71 5.01 20.31 7.24
N LEU A 72 6.11 19.69 7.65
CA LEU A 72 7.21 20.32 8.40
C LEU A 72 8.47 20.50 7.54
N ALA A 73 8.44 20.11 6.26
CA ALA A 73 9.51 20.45 5.34
C ALA A 73 9.39 21.95 4.95
N PRO A 74 10.47 22.75 5.10
CA PRO A 74 10.49 24.20 4.89
C PRO A 74 10.32 24.61 3.42
#